data_AF-A0A7V6LFA8-F1
#
_entry.id   AF-A0A7V6LFA8-F1
#
_cell.length_a   1.000
_cell.length_b   1.000
_cell.length_c   1.000
_cell.angle_alpha   90.00
_cell.angle_beta   90.00
_cell.angle_gamma   90.00
#
_symmetry.space_group_name_H-M   'P 1'
#
loop_
_entity.id
_entity.type
_entity.pdbx_description
1 polymer ?
#
loop_
_entity_poly.entity_id
_entity_poly.type
_entity_poly.pdbx_seq_one_letter_code
_entity_poly.pdbx_strand_id
1 'polypeptide(L)'
;MKNDNEMKVMKDGALQDRQYFFGMPSGKYIEVLDAFTGTRVNSCETSSLPLVEFWQPENLPQLETLLGKYLVDLDLETGLKVFECPTVPKRKGRVLGPASMTDLMIIDNNWQIAIEAKYTEYVWGPAQTLGAWLVEKSFGVDIFKRRTIAKAWIDMIGSATCTGLDSPNRYSKNCDFYTTCGTVGYQFLHRTASACLGTNGPEGSKPVLVYQLFYKQGDDAHIAKMEAFKDQLCDWAELLKLKNMTFLIMSVPVTNASDVIAKYDGRKADLFEEMKMRTIYTFDFDGLEIEKVL
;
A
#
# COMPACT_ATOMS: atom_id res chain seq x y z
N MET A 1 29.43 -33.17 11.19
CA MET A 1 29.83 -31.79 10.86
C MET A 1 29.07 -31.42 9.60
N LYS A 2 28.06 -30.54 9.70
CA LYS A 2 27.35 -30.06 8.50
C LYS A 2 28.29 -29.12 7.74
N ASN A 3 28.27 -29.23 6.41
CA ASN A 3 29.21 -28.59 5.51
C ASN A 3 29.15 -27.06 5.69
N ASP A 4 30.30 -26.37 5.72
CA ASP A 4 30.37 -24.93 6.01
C ASP A 4 29.55 -24.09 4.99
N ASN A 5 29.30 -24.62 3.79
CA ASN A 5 28.40 -24.02 2.80
C ASN A 5 26.91 -24.08 3.22
N GLU A 6 26.45 -25.16 3.86
CA GLU A 6 25.06 -25.26 4.34
C GLU A 6 24.83 -24.38 5.57
N MET A 7 25.84 -24.23 6.44
CA MET A 7 25.77 -23.30 7.57
C MET A 7 25.80 -21.84 7.12
N LYS A 8 26.47 -21.53 6.00
CA LYS A 8 26.47 -20.19 5.42
C LYS A 8 25.12 -19.87 4.78
N VAL A 9 24.54 -20.78 3.99
CA VAL A 9 23.18 -20.64 3.43
C VAL A 9 22.10 -20.54 4.53
N MET A 10 22.21 -21.30 5.63
CA MET A 10 21.30 -21.17 6.78
C MET A 10 21.51 -19.88 7.60
N LYS A 11 22.75 -19.36 7.66
CA LYS A 11 23.02 -18.06 8.33
C LYS A 11 22.58 -16.87 7.49
N ASP A 12 22.75 -16.96 6.17
CA ASP A 12 22.34 -15.92 5.21
C ASP A 12 20.80 -15.92 5.09
N GLY A 13 20.15 -17.10 5.11
CA GLY A 13 18.69 -17.22 5.22
C GLY A 13 18.11 -16.79 6.59
N ALA A 14 18.90 -16.78 7.67
CA ALA A 14 18.47 -16.33 9.00
C ALA A 14 18.62 -14.81 9.24
N LEU A 15 19.22 -14.09 8.28
CA LEU A 15 19.35 -12.63 8.27
C LEU A 15 18.32 -11.96 7.34
N GLN A 16 17.84 -12.64 6.30
CA GLN A 16 16.83 -12.11 5.36
C GLN A 16 15.40 -12.04 5.91
N ASP A 17 15.17 -12.65 7.07
CA ASP A 17 13.83 -12.88 7.63
C ASP A 17 13.46 -11.92 8.76
N ARG A 18 14.09 -10.74 8.77
CA ARG A 18 13.98 -9.75 9.86
C ARG A 18 13.43 -8.43 9.33
N GLN A 19 12.75 -7.70 10.21
CA GLN A 19 12.11 -6.40 9.95
C GLN A 19 10.79 -6.45 9.17
N TYR A 20 10.09 -7.57 9.23
CA TYR A 20 8.71 -7.70 8.78
C TYR A 20 7.75 -7.61 9.97
N PHE A 21 6.71 -6.80 9.87
CA PHE A 21 5.78 -6.54 10.98
C PHE A 21 4.33 -6.56 10.49
N PHE A 22 3.40 -6.90 11.37
CA PHE A 22 1.96 -6.70 11.18
C PHE A 22 1.42 -5.81 12.31
N GLY A 23 1.01 -4.57 12.02
CA GLY A 23 0.44 -3.62 13.00
C GLY A 23 1.36 -3.07 14.13
N MET A 24 2.42 -3.82 14.52
CA MET A 24 3.47 -3.61 15.56
C MET A 24 3.22 -4.24 16.96
N PRO A 25 4.20 -4.97 17.59
CA PRO A 25 5.46 -5.52 17.06
C PRO A 25 5.67 -7.04 17.22
N SER A 26 6.01 -7.70 16.10
CA SER A 26 6.94 -8.84 15.96
C SER A 26 7.52 -8.81 14.52
N GLY A 27 8.68 -9.44 14.28
CA GLY A 27 9.70 -8.94 13.33
C GLY A 27 10.10 -9.87 12.17
N LYS A 28 9.33 -10.92 11.85
CA LYS A 28 9.67 -11.91 10.80
C LYS A 28 8.55 -12.09 9.77
N TYR A 29 8.92 -12.45 8.55
CA TYR A 29 7.96 -12.63 7.46
C TYR A 29 6.95 -13.74 7.76
N ILE A 30 7.40 -14.86 8.35
CA ILE A 30 6.51 -15.95 8.77
C ILE A 30 5.44 -15.52 9.79
N GLU A 31 5.78 -14.61 10.69
CA GLU A 31 4.84 -14.09 11.71
C GLU A 31 3.81 -13.14 11.06
N VAL A 32 4.17 -12.48 9.97
CA VAL A 32 3.22 -11.72 9.14
C VAL A 32 2.22 -12.67 8.48
N LEU A 33 2.68 -13.80 7.91
CA LEU A 33 1.79 -14.82 7.36
C LEU A 33 0.86 -15.39 8.44
N ASP A 34 1.38 -15.69 9.64
CA ASP A 34 0.57 -16.11 10.80
C ASP A 34 -0.53 -15.09 11.10
N ALA A 35 -0.21 -13.80 11.17
CA ALA A 35 -1.18 -12.75 11.43
C ALA A 35 -2.27 -12.66 10.34
N PHE A 36 -1.88 -12.82 9.08
CA PHE A 36 -2.81 -12.79 7.95
C PHE A 36 -3.78 -13.98 7.92
N THR A 37 -3.43 -15.15 8.47
CA THR A 37 -4.37 -16.30 8.55
C THR A 37 -5.65 -15.96 9.33
N GLY A 38 -5.57 -15.00 10.27
CA GLY A 38 -6.73 -14.51 11.03
C GLY A 38 -7.59 -13.49 10.27
N THR A 39 -7.17 -13.07 9.07
CA THR A 39 -7.85 -12.05 8.27
C THR A 39 -8.85 -12.66 7.29
N ARG A 40 -9.84 -11.86 6.89
CA ARG A 40 -10.88 -12.31 5.96
C ARG A 40 -10.35 -12.30 4.52
N VAL A 41 -10.35 -13.46 3.88
CA VAL A 41 -10.10 -13.62 2.44
C VAL A 41 -11.42 -13.79 1.69
N ASN A 42 -11.72 -12.89 0.73
CA ASN A 42 -12.99 -12.92 -0.02
C ASN A 42 -12.91 -13.79 -1.27
N SER A 43 -11.76 -13.80 -1.93
CA SER A 43 -11.43 -14.58 -3.13
C SER A 43 -9.93 -14.88 -3.16
N CYS A 44 -9.49 -15.79 -4.05
CA CYS A 44 -8.07 -15.94 -4.40
C CYS A 44 -7.48 -14.69 -5.09
N GLU A 45 -8.27 -13.64 -5.24
CA GLU A 45 -7.88 -12.37 -5.85
C GLU A 45 -8.00 -11.23 -4.84
N THR A 46 -8.08 -11.53 -3.54
CA THR A 46 -7.96 -10.54 -2.47
C THR A 46 -6.54 -9.99 -2.49
N SER A 47 -6.36 -8.67 -2.63
CA SER A 47 -5.06 -8.05 -2.91
C SER A 47 -3.95 -8.36 -1.90
N SER A 48 -4.30 -8.61 -0.63
CA SER A 48 -3.34 -8.96 0.42
C SER A 48 -2.59 -10.27 0.16
N LEU A 49 -3.20 -11.21 -0.58
CA LEU A 49 -2.59 -12.49 -0.93
C LEU A 49 -1.39 -12.34 -1.87
N PRO A 50 -1.54 -11.82 -3.11
CA PRO A 50 -0.40 -11.60 -3.96
C PRO A 50 0.53 -10.51 -3.40
N LEU A 51 0.03 -9.56 -2.59
CA LEU A 51 0.88 -8.57 -1.95
C LEU A 51 1.90 -9.20 -1.00
N VAL A 52 1.47 -10.01 -0.03
CA VAL A 52 2.40 -10.57 0.96
C VAL A 52 3.46 -11.42 0.28
N GLU A 53 3.06 -12.24 -0.70
CA GLU A 53 3.96 -13.13 -1.43
C GLU A 53 4.90 -12.37 -2.38
N PHE A 54 4.44 -11.30 -3.00
CA PHE A 54 5.29 -10.44 -3.83
C PHE A 54 6.41 -9.80 -3.02
N TRP A 55 6.14 -9.43 -1.77
CA TRP A 55 7.09 -8.82 -0.85
C TRP A 55 7.78 -9.83 0.08
N GLN A 56 7.88 -11.10 -0.30
CA GLN A 56 8.67 -12.08 0.44
C GLN A 56 10.18 -11.75 0.37
N PRO A 57 10.99 -12.17 1.36
CA PRO A 57 12.42 -11.87 1.44
C PRO A 57 13.22 -12.16 0.16
N GLU A 58 12.90 -13.26 -0.52
CA GLU A 58 13.61 -13.73 -1.72
C GLU A 58 13.49 -12.76 -2.90
N ASN A 59 12.42 -11.95 -2.94
CA ASN A 59 12.16 -11.01 -4.04
C ASN A 59 12.84 -9.64 -3.81
N LEU A 60 13.29 -9.34 -2.59
CA LEU A 60 13.78 -8.00 -2.21
C LEU A 60 14.93 -7.48 -3.09
N PRO A 61 15.98 -8.26 -3.44
CA PRO A 61 17.08 -7.74 -4.26
C PRO A 61 16.63 -7.28 -5.65
N GLN A 62 15.67 -8.00 -6.25
CA GLN A 62 15.10 -7.64 -7.54
C GLN A 62 14.22 -6.39 -7.43
N LEU A 63 13.40 -6.30 -6.37
CA LEU A 63 12.57 -5.13 -6.08
C LEU A 63 13.40 -3.88 -5.83
N GLU A 64 14.50 -4.00 -5.11
CA GLU A 64 15.42 -2.90 -4.84
C GLU A 64 16.06 -2.40 -6.15
N THR A 65 16.43 -3.31 -7.04
CA THR A 65 16.93 -2.96 -8.38
C THR A 65 15.88 -2.22 -9.22
N LEU A 66 14.62 -2.66 -9.17
CA LEU A 66 13.52 -2.06 -9.93
C LEU A 66 13.13 -0.68 -9.38
N LEU A 67 12.93 -0.57 -8.07
CA LEU A 67 12.52 0.65 -7.39
C LEU A 67 13.67 1.67 -7.26
N GLY A 68 14.91 1.20 -7.16
CA GLY A 68 16.12 2.03 -7.05
C GLY A 68 16.33 2.97 -8.25
N LYS A 69 15.71 2.67 -9.40
CA LYS A 69 15.65 3.57 -10.56
C LYS A 69 14.91 4.89 -10.26
N TYR A 70 14.01 4.86 -9.28
CA TYR A 70 13.14 5.99 -8.89
C TYR A 70 13.44 6.49 -7.48
N LEU A 71 13.89 5.58 -6.61
CA LEU A 71 14.14 5.80 -5.18
C LEU A 71 15.62 5.52 -4.89
N VAL A 72 16.46 6.52 -5.16
CA VAL A 72 17.91 6.43 -4.98
C VAL A 72 18.24 6.07 -3.53
N ASP A 73 19.20 5.17 -3.35
CA ASP A 73 19.66 4.66 -2.05
C ASP A 73 18.54 4.02 -1.20
N LEU A 74 17.51 3.46 -1.84
CA LEU A 74 16.53 2.63 -1.16
C LEU A 74 17.18 1.33 -0.68
N ASP A 75 17.13 1.08 0.62
CA ASP A 75 17.58 -0.17 1.23
C ASP A 75 16.37 -1.02 1.63
N LEU A 76 16.05 -2.02 0.80
CA LEU A 76 14.99 -2.98 1.11
C LEU A 76 15.50 -4.15 1.93
N GLU A 77 16.79 -4.30 2.21
CA GLU A 77 17.29 -5.33 3.11
C GLU A 77 17.06 -4.89 4.56
N THR A 78 17.44 -3.66 4.90
CA THR A 78 17.41 -3.11 6.26
C THR A 78 16.23 -2.18 6.57
N GLY A 79 15.40 -1.83 5.59
CA GLY A 79 14.17 -1.07 5.81
C GLY A 79 13.11 -1.88 6.57
N LEU A 80 12.27 -1.24 7.37
CA LEU A 80 11.14 -1.90 8.05
C LEU A 80 10.00 -2.12 7.07
N LYS A 81 9.46 -3.34 6.96
CA LYS A 81 8.27 -3.69 6.16
C LYS A 81 7.11 -3.97 7.09
N VAL A 82 6.19 -3.03 7.21
CA VAL A 82 5.06 -3.09 8.15
C VAL A 82 3.76 -3.27 7.37
N PHE A 83 3.29 -4.51 7.31
CA PHE A 83 1.96 -4.83 6.80
C PHE A 83 0.89 -4.33 7.77
N GLU A 84 -0.24 -3.90 7.22
CA GLU A 84 -1.35 -3.35 8.00
C GLU A 84 -0.84 -2.24 8.96
N CYS A 85 -0.04 -1.29 8.44
CA CYS A 85 0.56 -0.24 9.28
C CYS A 85 -0.49 0.80 9.69
N PRO A 86 -0.68 1.07 10.99
CA PRO A 86 -1.72 1.98 11.46
C PRO A 86 -1.36 3.45 11.22
N THR A 87 -2.10 4.08 10.31
CA THR A 87 -2.14 5.54 10.17
C THR A 87 -3.18 6.10 11.15
N VAL A 88 -2.72 6.49 12.33
CA VAL A 88 -3.58 7.03 13.38
C VAL A 88 -3.82 8.53 13.16
N PRO A 89 -5.07 8.97 12.90
CA PRO A 89 -5.37 10.39 12.78
C PRO A 89 -5.18 11.07 14.14
N LYS A 90 -4.15 11.92 14.25
CA LYS A 90 -3.84 12.66 15.48
C LYS A 90 -3.98 14.16 15.26
N ARG A 91 -4.45 14.89 16.28
CA ARG A 91 -4.42 16.36 16.32
C ARG A 91 -4.01 16.81 17.72
N LYS A 92 -2.96 17.64 17.79
CA LYS A 92 -2.34 18.08 19.06
C LYS A 92 -2.04 16.90 20.00
N GLY A 93 -1.48 15.81 19.45
CA GLY A 93 -1.14 14.59 20.20
C GLY A 93 -2.31 13.67 20.58
N ARG A 94 -3.57 14.06 20.33
CA ARG A 94 -4.75 13.24 20.65
C ARG A 94 -5.20 12.41 19.46
N VAL A 95 -5.50 11.14 19.68
CA VAL A 95 -6.11 10.23 18.70
C VAL A 95 -7.55 10.64 18.44
N LEU A 96 -7.91 10.83 17.17
CA LEU A 96 -9.21 11.36 16.75
C LEU A 96 -10.21 10.27 16.33
N GLY A 97 -9.75 9.03 16.16
CA GLY A 97 -10.56 7.94 15.66
C GLY A 97 -9.74 6.65 15.48
N PRO A 98 -10.36 5.59 14.94
CA PRO A 98 -9.65 4.37 14.62
C PRO A 98 -8.50 4.65 13.65
N ALA A 99 -7.43 3.85 13.77
CA ALA A 99 -6.38 3.84 12.77
C ALA A 99 -6.96 3.38 11.44
N SER A 100 -6.42 3.93 10.36
CA SER A 100 -6.65 3.39 9.03
C SER A 100 -5.34 2.73 8.59
N MET A 101 -5.41 1.54 8.00
CA MET A 101 -4.26 0.64 7.88
C MET A 101 -3.75 0.66 6.45
N THR A 102 -2.46 0.88 6.21
CA THR A 102 -1.83 0.66 4.89
C THR A 102 -1.60 -0.81 4.66
N ASP A 103 -1.76 -1.27 3.42
CA ASP A 103 -1.53 -2.68 3.10
C ASP A 103 -0.08 -3.06 3.42
N LEU A 104 0.87 -2.21 3.02
CA LEU A 104 2.27 -2.27 3.43
C LEU A 104 2.87 -0.85 3.56
N MET A 105 3.62 -0.62 4.64
CA MET A 105 4.46 0.55 4.82
C MET A 105 5.92 0.11 4.85
N ILE A 106 6.77 0.71 4.01
CA ILE A 106 8.22 0.52 4.08
C ILE A 106 8.86 1.77 4.67
N ILE A 107 9.67 1.60 5.70
CA ILE A 107 10.36 2.70 6.40
C ILE A 107 11.86 2.43 6.38
N ASP A 108 12.58 3.25 5.63
CA ASP A 108 14.04 3.33 5.61
C ASP A 108 14.48 4.75 6.04
N ASN A 109 15.78 4.93 6.30
CA ASN A 109 16.41 6.21 6.62
C ASN A 109 16.05 7.32 5.64
N ASN A 110 15.90 7.01 4.34
CA ASN A 110 15.64 8.00 3.32
C ASN A 110 14.17 8.08 2.89
N TRP A 111 13.43 6.97 3.00
CA TRP A 111 12.14 6.79 2.36
C TRP A 111 11.07 6.29 3.31
N GLN A 112 9.86 6.85 3.19
CA GLN A 112 8.65 6.27 3.75
C GLN A 112 7.67 5.97 2.62
N ILE A 113 7.46 4.69 2.37
CA ILE A 113 6.72 4.19 1.21
C ILE A 113 5.41 3.58 1.69
N ALA A 114 4.29 4.25 1.43
CA ALA A 114 2.98 3.66 1.61
C ALA A 114 2.57 2.93 0.33
N ILE A 115 2.35 1.62 0.43
CA ILE A 115 1.91 0.76 -0.66
C ILE A 115 0.42 0.45 -0.47
N GLU A 116 -0.36 0.68 -1.53
CA GLU A 116 -1.74 0.24 -1.67
C GLU A 116 -1.82 -0.81 -2.75
N ALA A 117 -2.25 -2.02 -2.38
CA ALA A 117 -2.42 -3.13 -3.32
C ALA A 117 -3.85 -3.17 -3.86
N LYS A 118 -3.96 -3.43 -5.15
CA LYS A 118 -5.23 -3.70 -5.82
C LYS A 118 -5.04 -4.87 -6.78
N TYR A 119 -6.00 -5.78 -6.81
CA TYR A 119 -6.02 -6.87 -7.78
C TYR A 119 -7.33 -6.88 -8.57
N THR A 120 -8.48 -6.86 -7.89
CA THR A 120 -9.78 -6.86 -8.57
C THR A 120 -10.68 -5.73 -8.13
N GLU A 121 -10.31 -4.95 -7.12
CA GLU A 121 -11.14 -3.87 -6.57
C GLU A 121 -11.50 -2.82 -7.63
N TYR A 122 -10.58 -2.51 -8.55
CA TYR A 122 -10.83 -1.60 -9.68
C TYR A 122 -11.67 -2.25 -10.81
N VAL A 123 -11.92 -3.56 -10.74
CA VAL A 123 -12.72 -4.30 -11.74
C VAL A 123 -14.22 -4.20 -11.45
N TRP A 124 -14.59 -4.07 -10.17
CA TRP A 124 -15.97 -4.19 -9.67
C TRP A 124 -16.78 -2.89 -9.68
N GLY A 125 -16.14 -1.73 -9.85
CA GLY A 125 -16.83 -0.45 -9.94
C GLY A 125 -15.92 0.76 -9.69
N PRO A 126 -16.47 1.97 -9.79
CA PRO A 126 -15.72 3.18 -9.50
C PRO A 126 -15.30 3.19 -8.03
N ALA A 127 -14.10 3.71 -7.76
CA ALA A 127 -13.66 3.89 -6.39
C ALA A 127 -14.61 4.81 -5.62
N GLN A 128 -14.91 4.45 -4.37
CA GLN A 128 -15.70 5.30 -3.49
C GLN A 128 -14.93 6.60 -3.27
N THR A 129 -15.53 7.75 -3.61
CA THR A 129 -14.94 9.06 -3.33
C THR A 129 -15.05 9.41 -1.85
N LEU A 130 -14.21 10.34 -1.37
CA LEU A 130 -14.34 10.86 -0.01
C LEU A 130 -15.75 11.42 0.26
N GLY A 131 -16.33 12.15 -0.70
CA GLY A 131 -17.66 12.71 -0.59
C GLY A 131 -18.73 11.65 -0.37
N ALA A 132 -18.66 10.55 -1.13
CA ALA A 132 -19.57 9.41 -0.96
C ALA A 132 -19.37 8.73 0.40
N TRP A 133 -18.12 8.50 0.82
CA TRP A 133 -17.79 7.92 2.12
C TRP A 133 -18.28 8.78 3.30
N LEU A 134 -18.22 10.10 3.20
CA LEU A 134 -18.68 11.01 4.25
C LEU A 134 -20.19 10.94 4.53
N VAL A 135 -21.00 10.54 3.54
CA VAL A 135 -22.47 10.48 3.65
C VAL A 135 -23.02 9.06 3.74
N GLU A 136 -22.16 8.05 3.63
CA GLU A 136 -22.56 6.64 3.70
C GLU A 136 -23.21 6.32 5.06
N LYS A 137 -24.44 5.80 5.02
CA LYS A 137 -25.18 5.44 6.24
C LYS A 137 -24.73 4.07 6.77
N SER A 138 -23.58 4.03 7.44
CA SER A 138 -23.17 2.84 8.21
C SER A 138 -23.65 2.95 9.66
N PHE A 139 -24.25 1.89 10.19
CA PHE A 139 -24.55 1.79 11.62
C PHE A 139 -23.26 1.94 12.45
N GLY A 140 -23.18 2.95 13.32
CA GLY A 140 -22.14 3.03 14.37
C GLY A 140 -20.99 4.03 14.17
N VAL A 141 -20.84 4.70 13.02
CA VAL A 141 -19.83 5.76 12.83
C VAL A 141 -20.50 7.11 12.59
N ASP A 142 -20.28 8.03 13.53
CA ASP A 142 -20.77 9.40 13.50
C ASP A 142 -20.15 10.19 12.33
N ILE A 143 -20.97 10.86 11.51
CA ILE A 143 -20.56 11.74 10.42
C ILE A 143 -19.55 12.80 10.87
N PHE A 144 -19.68 13.30 12.11
CA PHE A 144 -18.73 14.25 12.70
C PHE A 144 -17.35 13.61 12.91
N LYS A 145 -17.29 12.33 13.28
CA LYS A 145 -16.03 11.58 13.39
C LYS A 145 -15.38 11.40 12.02
N ARG A 146 -16.14 11.00 10.99
CA ARG A 146 -15.62 10.85 9.63
C ARG A 146 -15.03 12.16 9.07
N ARG A 147 -15.72 13.28 9.26
CA ARG A 147 -15.21 14.61 8.88
C ARG A 147 -13.93 14.97 9.62
N THR A 148 -13.84 14.60 10.90
CA THR A 148 -12.64 14.86 11.72
C THR A 148 -11.45 14.04 11.22
N ILE A 149 -11.66 12.76 10.88
CA ILE A 149 -10.64 11.88 10.30
C ILE A 149 -10.20 12.39 8.93
N ALA A 150 -11.14 12.68 8.03
CA ALA A 150 -10.85 13.23 6.72
C ALA A 150 -10.03 14.53 6.81
N LYS A 151 -10.41 15.42 7.72
CA LYS A 151 -9.64 16.63 7.99
C LYS A 151 -8.22 16.31 8.48
N ALA A 152 -8.04 15.30 9.33
CA ALA A 152 -6.70 14.92 9.80
C ALA A 152 -5.81 14.44 8.64
N TRP A 153 -6.33 13.63 7.72
CA TRP A 153 -5.57 13.20 6.53
C TRP A 153 -5.17 14.39 5.65
N ILE A 154 -6.13 15.28 5.37
CA ILE A 154 -5.90 16.49 4.59
C ILE A 154 -4.85 17.39 5.25
N ASP A 155 -4.94 17.56 6.58
CA ASP A 155 -3.97 18.34 7.35
C ASP A 155 -2.57 17.68 7.34
N MET A 156 -2.47 16.34 7.31
CA MET A 156 -1.19 15.61 7.18
C MET A 156 -0.51 15.89 5.84
N ILE A 157 -1.25 15.72 4.72
CA ILE A 157 -0.74 15.99 3.36
C ILE A 157 -0.30 17.44 3.23
N GLY A 158 -1.13 18.39 3.71
CA GLY A 158 -0.82 19.81 3.70
C GLY A 158 0.40 20.16 4.55
N SER A 159 0.53 19.57 5.75
CA SER A 159 1.67 19.82 6.63
C SER A 159 2.98 19.29 6.04
N ALA A 160 2.93 18.13 5.36
CA ALA A 160 4.05 17.57 4.60
C ALA A 160 4.38 18.36 3.32
N THR A 161 3.66 19.45 3.04
CA THR A 161 3.78 20.26 1.82
C THR A 161 3.58 19.44 0.53
N CYS A 162 2.88 18.30 0.63
CA CYS A 162 2.73 17.35 -0.46
C CYS A 162 1.62 17.69 -1.45
N THR A 163 1.06 18.89 -1.36
CA THR A 163 0.01 19.41 -2.25
C THR A 163 0.28 20.87 -2.59
N GLY A 164 0.05 21.23 -3.85
CA GLY A 164 0.06 22.59 -4.36
C GLY A 164 -1.26 23.34 -4.15
N LEU A 165 -2.27 22.71 -3.55
CA LEU A 165 -3.50 23.37 -3.17
C LEU A 165 -3.25 24.25 -1.94
N ASP A 166 -3.83 25.45 -1.92
CA ASP A 166 -3.66 26.37 -0.81
C ASP A 166 -4.17 25.72 0.48
N SER A 167 -3.23 25.49 1.40
CA SER A 167 -3.50 24.87 2.70
C SER A 167 -4.53 25.71 3.46
N PRO A 168 -5.53 25.08 4.10
CA PRO A 168 -6.71 25.77 4.60
C PRO A 168 -6.41 26.53 5.89
N ASN A 169 -5.79 27.69 5.78
CA ASN A 169 -5.93 28.71 6.79
C ASN A 169 -7.36 29.26 6.70
N ARG A 170 -8.22 28.69 7.56
CA ARG A 170 -9.62 29.01 7.85
C ARG A 170 -10.63 28.22 7.04
N TYR A 171 -11.61 27.71 7.79
CA TYR A 171 -12.90 27.16 7.39
C TYR A 171 -13.73 28.15 6.54
N SER A 172 -13.21 28.57 5.39
CA SER A 172 -14.04 29.09 4.31
C SER A 172 -14.87 27.90 3.81
N LYS A 173 -16.20 28.04 3.84
CA LYS A 173 -17.13 27.06 3.29
C LYS A 173 -16.90 26.76 1.79
N ASN A 174 -16.03 27.52 1.13
CA ASN A 174 -15.70 27.46 -0.29
C ASN A 174 -14.18 27.33 -0.52
N CYS A 175 -13.49 26.47 0.23
CA CYS A 175 -12.08 26.19 -0.05
C CYS A 175 -11.99 25.09 -1.11
N ASP A 176 -11.34 25.40 -2.23
CA ASP A 176 -11.12 24.47 -3.35
C ASP A 176 -10.55 23.13 -2.87
N PHE A 177 -9.66 23.12 -1.89
CA PHE A 177 -9.04 21.89 -1.40
C PHE A 177 -10.02 20.89 -0.79
N TYR A 178 -10.96 21.33 0.06
CA TYR A 178 -11.94 20.41 0.67
C TYR A 178 -12.99 19.93 -0.34
N THR A 179 -13.35 20.79 -1.30
CA THR A 179 -14.26 20.42 -2.40
C THR A 179 -13.59 19.39 -3.32
N THR A 180 -12.35 19.64 -3.74
CA THR A 180 -11.56 18.73 -4.57
C THR A 180 -11.27 17.41 -3.86
N CYS A 181 -10.89 17.43 -2.58
CA CYS A 181 -10.72 16.19 -1.81
C CYS A 181 -12.01 15.36 -1.77
N GLY A 182 -13.20 16.00 -1.85
CA GLY A 182 -14.48 15.32 -1.91
C GLY A 182 -14.71 14.46 -3.16
N THR A 183 -14.04 14.77 -4.27
CA THR A 183 -14.17 14.03 -5.55
C THR A 183 -13.09 12.98 -5.74
N VAL A 184 -12.03 13.01 -4.93
CA VAL A 184 -10.92 12.05 -4.96
C VAL A 184 -11.33 10.73 -4.29
N GLY A 185 -10.78 9.61 -4.78
CA GLY A 185 -10.95 8.30 -4.17
C GLY A 185 -10.56 8.32 -2.68
N TYR A 186 -11.45 7.83 -1.82
CA TYR A 186 -11.24 7.84 -0.36
C TYR A 186 -9.92 7.13 0.02
N GLN A 187 -9.68 5.93 -0.55
CA GLN A 187 -8.46 5.18 -0.30
C GLN A 187 -7.21 5.93 -0.80
N PHE A 188 -7.28 6.58 -1.96
CA PHE A 188 -6.18 7.39 -2.49
C PHE A 188 -5.78 8.52 -1.54
N LEU A 189 -6.76 9.28 -1.06
CA LEU A 189 -6.50 10.37 -0.13
C LEU A 189 -5.91 9.86 1.19
N HIS A 190 -6.46 8.77 1.72
CA HIS A 190 -5.96 8.15 2.94
C HIS A 190 -4.51 7.67 2.77
N ARG A 191 -4.19 6.95 1.68
CA ARG A 191 -2.85 6.42 1.41
C ARG A 191 -1.82 7.51 1.18
N THR A 192 -2.22 8.59 0.52
CA THR A 192 -1.40 9.79 0.40
C THR A 192 -1.07 10.36 1.78
N ALA A 193 -2.05 10.44 2.68
CA ALA A 193 -1.81 10.89 4.05
C ALA A 193 -0.92 9.94 4.86
N SER A 194 -1.06 8.62 4.66
CA SER A 194 -0.18 7.61 5.25
C SER A 194 1.27 7.80 4.82
N ALA A 195 1.53 8.01 3.52
CA ALA A 195 2.88 8.30 3.01
C ALA A 195 3.48 9.56 3.66
N CYS A 196 2.64 10.55 4.01
CA CYS A 196 3.04 11.80 4.67
C CYS A 196 3.21 11.70 6.19
N LEU A 197 3.00 10.53 6.80
CA LEU A 197 3.03 10.39 8.26
C LEU A 197 4.45 10.60 8.80
N GLY A 198 4.71 11.63 9.60
CA GLY A 198 6.02 11.79 10.24
C GLY A 198 7.15 12.34 9.35
N THR A 199 6.85 12.75 8.11
CA THR A 199 7.83 13.25 7.14
C THR A 199 8.34 14.68 7.41
N ASN A 200 7.80 15.38 8.41
CA ASN A 200 8.14 16.79 8.74
C ASN A 200 9.20 16.95 9.86
N GLY A 201 9.96 15.91 10.19
CA GLY A 201 11.04 15.97 11.18
C GLY A 201 12.39 16.39 10.57
N PRO A 202 13.37 16.85 11.39
CA PRO A 202 14.76 17.07 10.95
C PRO A 202 15.47 15.78 10.47
N GLU A 203 14.89 14.62 10.75
CA GLU A 203 15.28 13.29 10.25
C GLU A 203 14.23 12.71 9.27
N GLY A 204 13.34 13.57 8.71
CA GLY A 204 12.17 13.14 7.96
C GLY A 204 12.53 12.45 6.65
N SER A 205 12.08 11.20 6.51
CA SER A 205 12.15 10.45 5.25
C SER A 205 11.20 11.06 4.21
N LYS A 206 11.57 10.93 2.93
CA LYS A 206 10.78 11.46 1.82
C LYS A 206 9.52 10.60 1.61
N PRO A 207 8.33 11.22 1.49
CA PRO A 207 7.09 10.49 1.26
C PRO A 207 7.07 9.86 -0.14
N VAL A 208 6.69 8.58 -0.19
CA VAL A 208 6.45 7.84 -1.43
C VAL A 208 5.09 7.16 -1.32
N LEU A 209 4.27 7.33 -2.36
CA LEU A 209 3.05 6.55 -2.55
C LEU A 209 3.29 5.57 -3.69
N VAL A 210 2.94 4.31 -3.48
CA VAL A 210 2.97 3.28 -4.51
C VAL A 210 1.58 2.64 -4.60
N TYR A 211 0.99 2.69 -5.79
CA TYR A 211 -0.16 1.86 -6.12
C TYR A 211 0.34 0.59 -6.81
N GLN A 212 0.23 -0.55 -6.14
CA GLN A 212 0.62 -1.85 -6.67
C GLN A 212 -0.60 -2.55 -7.27
N LEU A 213 -0.65 -2.60 -8.59
CA LEU A 213 -1.77 -3.12 -9.36
C LEU A 213 -1.41 -4.50 -9.90
N PHE A 214 -1.93 -5.55 -9.26
CA PHE A 214 -1.84 -6.90 -9.79
C PHE A 214 -2.86 -7.08 -10.91
N TYR A 215 -2.50 -7.80 -11.96
CA TYR A 215 -3.41 -8.15 -13.05
C TYR A 215 -3.12 -9.55 -13.58
N LYS A 216 -4.14 -10.19 -14.19
CA LYS A 216 -3.97 -11.51 -14.82
C LYS A 216 -3.25 -11.35 -16.15
N GLN A 217 -2.08 -11.96 -16.28
CA GLN A 217 -1.34 -11.93 -17.54
C GLN A 217 -2.17 -12.61 -18.65
N GLY A 218 -2.31 -11.93 -19.79
CA GLY A 218 -3.09 -12.42 -20.93
C GLY A 218 -4.62 -12.26 -20.80
N ASP A 219 -5.13 -11.59 -19.77
CA ASP A 219 -6.53 -11.19 -19.68
C ASP A 219 -6.69 -9.71 -20.10
N ASP A 220 -6.94 -9.49 -21.39
CA ASP A 220 -7.07 -8.15 -21.98
C ASP A 220 -8.16 -7.29 -21.30
N ALA A 221 -9.23 -7.92 -20.81
CA ALA A 221 -10.32 -7.20 -20.14
C ALA A 221 -9.92 -6.74 -18.75
N HIS A 222 -9.13 -7.55 -18.02
CA HIS A 222 -8.55 -7.15 -16.74
C HIS A 222 -7.53 -6.04 -16.95
N ILE A 223 -6.62 -6.20 -17.92
CA ILE A 223 -5.60 -5.21 -18.27
C ILE A 223 -6.24 -3.86 -18.62
N ALA A 224 -7.26 -3.83 -19.49
CA ALA A 224 -7.95 -2.59 -19.85
C ALA A 224 -8.58 -1.86 -18.65
N LYS A 225 -9.09 -2.61 -17.66
CA LYS A 225 -9.65 -2.03 -16.43
C LYS A 225 -8.56 -1.52 -15.48
N MET A 226 -7.41 -2.18 -15.43
CA MET A 226 -6.24 -1.70 -14.70
C MET A 226 -5.75 -0.37 -15.30
N GLU A 227 -5.61 -0.29 -16.63
CA GLU A 227 -5.22 0.94 -17.33
C GLU A 227 -6.20 2.08 -17.06
N ALA A 228 -7.51 1.84 -17.17
CA ALA A 228 -8.51 2.85 -16.82
C ALA A 228 -8.43 3.31 -15.35
N PHE A 229 -7.95 2.45 -14.44
CA PHE A 229 -7.73 2.82 -13.04
C PHE A 229 -6.44 3.63 -12.85
N LYS A 230 -5.39 3.34 -13.63
CA LYS A 230 -4.16 4.16 -13.67
C LYS A 230 -4.48 5.59 -14.07
N ASP A 231 -5.31 5.77 -15.10
CA ASP A 231 -5.78 7.11 -15.52
C ASP A 231 -6.49 7.84 -14.36
N GLN A 232 -7.36 7.15 -13.60
CA GLN A 232 -8.03 7.73 -12.43
C GLN A 232 -7.05 8.13 -11.32
N LEU A 233 -5.99 7.33 -11.10
CA LEU A 233 -4.96 7.64 -10.12
C LEU A 233 -4.18 8.90 -10.53
N CYS A 234 -3.85 9.04 -11.81
CA CYS A 234 -3.23 10.24 -12.37
C CYS A 234 -4.14 11.46 -12.21
N ASP A 235 -5.42 11.34 -12.58
CA ASP A 235 -6.42 12.41 -12.41
C ASP A 235 -6.50 12.88 -10.95
N TRP A 236 -6.50 11.95 -9.98
CA TRP A 236 -6.52 12.32 -8.56
C TRP A 236 -5.24 13.00 -8.09
N ALA A 237 -4.07 12.54 -8.57
CA ALA A 237 -2.80 13.18 -8.27
C ALA A 237 -2.75 14.62 -8.79
N GLU A 238 -3.23 14.85 -10.02
CA GLU A 238 -3.36 16.18 -10.63
C GLU A 238 -4.37 17.06 -9.90
N LEU A 239 -5.55 16.52 -9.57
CA LEU A 239 -6.58 17.23 -8.81
C LEU A 239 -6.05 17.70 -7.46
N LEU A 240 -5.31 16.84 -6.74
CA LEU A 240 -4.67 17.19 -5.48
C LEU A 240 -3.42 18.08 -5.67
N LYS A 241 -2.98 18.32 -6.90
CA LYS A 241 -1.73 19.01 -7.24
C LYS A 241 -0.56 18.45 -6.42
N LEU A 242 -0.44 17.13 -6.38
CA LEU A 242 0.58 16.48 -5.56
C LEU A 242 1.97 16.94 -5.98
N LYS A 243 2.83 17.16 -4.99
CA LYS A 243 4.22 17.62 -5.15
C LYS A 243 5.04 17.19 -3.94
N ASN A 244 6.36 17.39 -3.94
CA ASN A 244 7.24 17.09 -2.80
C ASN A 244 7.12 15.65 -2.25
N MET A 245 6.61 14.73 -3.07
CA MET A 245 6.52 13.30 -2.83
C MET A 245 6.80 12.57 -4.14
N THR A 246 7.21 11.32 -4.06
CA THR A 246 7.26 10.45 -5.24
C THR A 246 5.94 9.69 -5.33
N PHE A 247 5.31 9.68 -6.50
CA PHE A 247 4.13 8.84 -6.74
C PHE A 247 4.41 7.85 -7.88
N LEU A 248 4.39 6.56 -7.53
CA LEU A 248 4.60 5.46 -8.47
C LEU A 248 3.33 4.62 -8.63
N ILE A 249 3.13 4.14 -9.85
CA ILE A 249 2.18 3.07 -10.12
C ILE A 249 3.00 1.86 -10.61
N MET A 250 2.80 0.72 -9.95
CA MET A 250 3.51 -0.52 -10.23
C MET A 250 2.52 -1.58 -10.73
N SER A 251 2.60 -1.90 -12.01
CA SER A 251 1.74 -2.89 -12.67
C SER A 251 2.45 -4.26 -12.62
N VAL A 252 1.85 -5.21 -11.91
CA VAL A 252 2.45 -6.52 -11.62
C VAL A 252 1.67 -7.63 -12.32
N PRO A 253 2.24 -8.26 -13.37
CA PRO A 253 1.61 -9.39 -14.05
C PRO A 253 1.65 -10.64 -13.17
N VAL A 254 0.49 -11.24 -12.92
CA VAL A 254 0.35 -12.55 -12.26
C VAL A 254 0.18 -13.61 -13.34
N THR A 255 1.20 -14.45 -13.52
CA THR A 255 1.31 -15.36 -14.67
C THR A 255 0.47 -16.63 -14.52
N ASN A 256 0.21 -17.05 -13.28
CA ASN A 256 -0.49 -18.29 -12.95
C ASN A 256 -1.87 -18.06 -12.30
N ALA A 257 -2.45 -16.87 -12.47
CA ALA A 257 -3.69 -16.49 -11.81
C ALA A 257 -4.85 -17.47 -12.02
N SER A 258 -5.04 -17.94 -13.26
CA SER A 258 -6.09 -18.92 -13.61
C SER A 258 -5.89 -20.25 -12.88
N ASP A 259 -4.64 -20.71 -12.73
CA ASP A 259 -4.32 -21.95 -12.04
C ASP A 259 -4.57 -21.84 -10.54
N VAL A 260 -4.22 -20.69 -9.94
CA VAL A 260 -4.48 -20.42 -8.53
C VAL A 260 -5.98 -20.45 -8.26
N ILE A 261 -6.78 -19.77 -9.09
CA ILE A 261 -8.25 -19.76 -8.96
C ILE A 261 -8.80 -21.19 -9.08
N ALA A 262 -8.41 -21.92 -10.14
CA ALA A 262 -8.89 -23.28 -10.38
C ALA A 262 -8.56 -24.24 -9.22
N LYS A 263 -7.41 -24.05 -8.57
CA LYS A 263 -6.93 -24.93 -7.49
C LYS A 263 -7.44 -24.53 -6.11
N TYR A 264 -7.62 -23.24 -5.84
CA TYR A 264 -7.81 -22.72 -4.48
C TYR A 264 -9.12 -21.96 -4.24
N ASP A 265 -10.00 -21.76 -5.22
CA ASP A 265 -11.24 -20.98 -4.99
C ASP A 265 -12.09 -21.50 -3.82
N GLY A 266 -12.15 -22.83 -3.66
CA GLY A 266 -12.81 -23.50 -2.53
C GLY A 266 -12.02 -23.54 -1.22
N ARG A 267 -10.74 -23.12 -1.21
CA ARG A 267 -9.80 -23.17 -0.07
C ARG A 267 -9.05 -21.85 0.15
N LYS A 268 -9.60 -20.74 -0.33
CA LYS A 268 -8.95 -19.41 -0.30
C LYS A 268 -8.50 -18.94 1.09
N ALA A 269 -9.20 -19.37 2.14
CA ALA A 269 -8.84 -19.03 3.52
C ALA A 269 -7.51 -19.67 3.97
N ASP A 270 -7.11 -20.77 3.33
CA ASP A 270 -5.90 -21.52 3.68
C ASP A 270 -4.66 -20.99 2.95
N LEU A 271 -4.81 -20.00 2.06
CA LEU A 271 -3.73 -19.57 1.17
C LEU A 271 -2.53 -18.99 1.92
N PHE A 272 -2.75 -18.20 2.98
CA PHE A 272 -1.64 -17.71 3.82
C PHE A 272 -0.88 -18.85 4.52
N GLU A 273 -1.55 -19.96 4.84
CA GLU A 273 -0.91 -21.13 5.44
C GLU A 273 -0.11 -21.92 4.41
N GLU A 274 -0.66 -22.06 3.21
CA GLU A 274 0.00 -22.71 2.08
C GLU A 274 1.26 -21.93 1.65
N MET A 275 1.24 -20.59 1.72
CA MET A 275 2.39 -19.70 1.43
C MET A 275 3.60 -19.97 2.32
N LYS A 276 3.40 -20.47 3.54
CA LYS A 276 4.51 -20.82 4.45
C LYS A 276 5.33 -22.01 3.96
N MET A 277 4.74 -22.83 3.10
CA MET A 277 5.33 -24.08 2.64
C MET A 277 5.80 -24.01 1.19
N ARG A 278 5.23 -23.11 0.39
CA ARG A 278 5.51 -22.99 -1.05
C ARG A 278 4.97 -21.69 -1.61
N THR A 279 5.57 -21.26 -2.71
CA THR A 279 5.05 -20.17 -3.52
C THR A 279 3.71 -20.56 -4.18
N ILE A 280 2.73 -19.67 -4.16
CA ILE A 280 1.39 -19.84 -4.74
C ILE A 280 1.22 -18.98 -6.00
N TYR A 281 1.49 -17.68 -5.92
CA TYR A 281 1.43 -16.73 -7.01
C TYR A 281 2.80 -16.60 -7.67
N THR A 282 2.82 -16.60 -9.00
CA THR A 282 4.02 -16.34 -9.79
C THR A 282 3.88 -15.00 -10.49
N PHE A 283 4.93 -14.18 -10.40
CA PHE A 283 4.98 -12.83 -10.96
C PHE A 283 5.98 -12.78 -12.10
N ASP A 284 5.63 -12.07 -13.16
CA ASP A 284 6.56 -11.76 -14.24
C ASP A 284 7.27 -10.43 -13.91
N PHE A 285 8.46 -10.54 -13.32
CA PHE A 285 9.27 -9.36 -12.99
C PHE A 285 9.91 -8.69 -14.21
N ASP A 286 10.06 -9.40 -15.33
CA ASP A 286 10.58 -8.81 -16.57
C ASP A 286 9.50 -7.99 -17.28
N GLY A 287 8.24 -8.43 -17.17
CA GLY A 287 7.04 -7.72 -17.62
C GLY A 287 6.46 -6.73 -16.59
N LEU A 288 7.10 -6.53 -15.44
CA LEU A 288 6.68 -5.56 -14.43
C LEU A 288 6.98 -4.14 -14.91
N GLU A 289 5.97 -3.27 -14.82
CA GLU A 289 6.10 -1.87 -15.21
C GLU A 289 5.97 -0.95 -13.98
N ILE A 290 6.85 0.06 -13.90
CA ILE A 290 6.77 1.12 -12.89
C ILE A 290 6.68 2.45 -13.61
N GLU A 291 5.57 3.14 -13.44
CA GLU A 291 5.35 4.49 -13.93
C GLU A 291 5.54 5.49 -12.81
N LYS A 292 6.39 6.48 -13.06
CA LYS A 292 6.54 7.63 -12.17
C LYS A 292 5.57 8.72 -12.61
N VAL A 293 4.55 8.96 -11.79
CA VAL A 293 3.57 10.03 -12.01
C VAL A 293 4.15 11.38 -11.60
N LEU A 294 4.89 11.43 -10.48
CA LEU A 294 5.49 12.64 -9.88
C LEU A 294 6.85 12.31 -9.24
#